data_AF-A0A4Y8KZZ5-F1
#
_entry.id   AF-A0A4Y8KZZ5-F1
#
_cell.length_a   1.000
_cell.length_b   1.000
_cell.length_c   1.000
_cell.angle_alpha   90.00
_cell.angle_beta   90.00
_cell.angle_gamma   90.00
#
_symmetry.space_group_name_H-M   'P 1'
#
loop_
_entity.id
_entity.type
_entity.pdbx_description
1 polymer ?
#
loop_
_entity_poly.entity_id
_entity_poly.type
_entity_poly.pdbx_seq_one_letter_code
_entity_poly.pdbx_strand_id
1 'polypeptide(L)'
;MKLKSFLSLFLFSAVLGVSFTSCDNDDDNNGGNNNADKLNGTLWKVSKTEANVEAKDSDIQKQVSDFIVKMNPEGGITYSFKDGKAQEKYGDKVFDLAKYTLKGDKIEFEKNDTTGISLTYKDSAIIGLSDVKKYVAEQLKIDTAQITKAEKKDTFISVLK
;
A
#
# COMPACT_ATOMS: atom_id res chain seq x y z
N MET A 1 -1.56 -22.40 -51.50
CA MET A 1 -0.18 -22.91 -51.38
C MET A 1 0.81 -21.78 -51.56
N LYS A 2 1.88 -21.81 -50.76
CA LYS A 2 3.16 -21.05 -50.79
C LYS A 2 3.36 -20.09 -49.62
N LEU A 3 3.48 -20.70 -48.44
CA LEU A 3 4.45 -20.28 -47.42
C LEU A 3 5.85 -20.49 -47.99
N LYS A 4 6.69 -19.45 -47.98
CA LYS A 4 8.17 -19.51 -47.92
C LYS A 4 8.62 -18.23 -47.19
N SER A 5 9.01 -18.34 -45.92
CA SER A 5 10.41 -18.50 -45.49
C SER A 5 11.19 -17.19 -45.60
N PHE A 6 11.58 -16.60 -44.46
CA PHE A 6 12.95 -16.69 -43.94
C PHE A 6 13.11 -15.81 -42.69
N LEU A 7 13.34 -16.53 -41.59
CA LEU A 7 14.14 -16.19 -40.42
C LEU A 7 15.16 -15.06 -40.65
N SER A 8 15.10 -13.99 -39.84
CA SER A 8 16.24 -13.08 -39.62
C SER A 8 16.24 -12.63 -38.17
N LEU A 9 16.77 -13.51 -37.33
CA LEU A 9 17.15 -13.26 -35.95
C LEU A 9 18.42 -12.37 -35.98
N PHE A 10 18.27 -11.06 -35.79
CA PHE A 10 19.42 -10.19 -35.47
C PHE A 10 19.47 -9.94 -33.98
N LEU A 11 20.26 -10.80 -33.32
CA LEU A 11 20.76 -10.62 -31.98
C LEU A 11 21.84 -9.52 -32.02
N PHE A 12 21.53 -8.32 -31.52
CA PHE A 12 22.55 -7.30 -31.24
C PHE A 12 22.75 -7.21 -29.73
N SER A 13 23.64 -8.06 -29.23
CA SER A 13 24.24 -7.96 -27.90
C SER A 13 25.62 -7.32 -28.03
N ALA A 14 25.73 -6.05 -27.65
CA ALA A 14 27.01 -5.41 -27.32
C ALA A 14 26.75 -4.12 -26.51
N VAL A 15 26.79 -4.23 -25.18
CA VAL A 15 27.20 -3.10 -24.34
C VAL A 15 28.36 -3.61 -23.49
N LEU A 16 29.55 -3.16 -23.89
CA LEU A 16 30.81 -3.35 -23.18
C LEU A 16 30.75 -2.62 -21.83
N GLY A 17 31.27 -3.29 -20.81
CA GLY A 17 31.38 -2.76 -19.46
C GLY A 17 32.41 -1.64 -19.34
N VAL A 18 32.18 -0.79 -18.35
CA VAL A 18 33.22 -0.06 -17.63
C VAL A 18 33.02 -0.35 -16.14
N SER A 19 33.98 -1.07 -15.59
CA SER A 19 34.17 -1.27 -14.16
C SER A 19 34.87 -0.03 -13.59
N PHE A 20 34.16 0.72 -12.75
CA PHE A 20 34.80 1.62 -11.78
C PHE A 20 34.83 0.88 -10.45
N THR A 21 36.01 0.37 -10.10
CA THR A 21 36.38 0.10 -8.72
C THR A 21 36.82 1.41 -8.09
N SER A 22 36.12 1.83 -7.05
CA SER A 22 36.52 2.87 -6.13
C SER A 22 36.08 2.41 -4.75
N CYS A 23 36.84 1.47 -4.17
CA CYS A 23 37.00 1.45 -2.73
C CYS A 23 37.90 2.63 -2.38
N ASP A 24 37.39 3.61 -1.64
CA ASP A 24 37.72 3.74 -0.22
C ASP A 24 37.20 5.10 0.29
N ASN A 25 36.28 5.01 1.24
CA ASN A 25 36.34 5.78 2.47
C ASN A 25 35.34 5.13 3.41
N ASP A 26 35.86 4.24 4.25
CA ASP A 26 35.37 4.08 5.62
C ASP A 26 35.35 5.49 6.25
N ASP A 27 34.16 6.08 6.32
CA ASP A 27 33.87 7.13 7.27
C ASP A 27 32.44 6.93 7.77
N ASP A 28 32.38 6.72 9.08
CA ASP A 28 31.20 6.56 9.90
C ASP A 28 30.05 7.49 9.48
N ASN A 29 29.04 6.95 8.82
CA ASN A 29 27.71 7.54 8.87
C ASN A 29 26.89 6.82 9.95
N ASN A 30 27.40 6.91 11.17
CA ASN A 30 26.60 6.80 12.37
C ASN A 30 25.49 7.86 12.29
N GLY A 31 24.23 7.40 12.15
CA GLY A 31 23.07 8.29 12.16
C GLY A 31 22.11 8.14 10.98
N GLY A 32 21.90 6.93 10.46
CA GLY A 32 20.66 6.62 9.75
C GLY A 32 19.50 6.77 10.72
N ASN A 33 18.96 7.98 10.85
CA ASN A 33 17.85 8.31 11.72
C ASN A 33 16.64 7.46 11.31
N ASN A 34 16.49 6.29 11.92
CA ASN A 34 15.36 5.39 11.73
C ASN A 34 14.14 6.10 12.32
N ASN A 35 13.48 6.93 11.51
CA ASN A 35 12.21 7.59 11.85
C ASN A 35 11.09 6.58 12.23
N ALA A 36 11.34 5.27 12.17
CA ALA A 36 10.51 4.23 12.78
C ALA A 36 10.22 4.52 14.27
N ASP A 37 11.10 5.21 14.99
CA ASP A 37 10.86 5.67 16.36
C ASP A 37 9.59 6.52 16.50
N LYS A 38 9.15 7.21 15.44
CA LYS A 38 7.90 8.01 15.43
C LYS A 38 6.64 7.15 15.46
N LEU A 39 6.73 5.91 14.99
CA LEU A 39 5.64 4.94 14.98
C LEU A 39 5.72 3.99 16.19
N ASN A 40 6.95 3.71 16.64
CA ASN A 40 7.27 2.73 17.66
C ASN A 40 6.52 3.00 18.98
N GLY A 41 5.96 1.95 19.57
CA GLY A 41 5.22 2.02 20.84
C GLY A 41 3.85 2.69 20.76
N THR A 42 3.41 3.13 19.59
CA THR A 42 2.14 3.85 19.41
C THR A 42 1.05 2.96 18.83
N LEU A 43 -0.16 3.04 19.40
CA LEU A 43 -1.36 2.43 18.81
C LEU A 43 -2.06 3.44 17.89
N TRP A 44 -2.29 3.03 16.64
CA TRP A 44 -2.93 3.83 15.60
C TRP A 44 -4.32 3.27 15.33
N LYS A 45 -5.37 4.08 15.55
CA LYS A 45 -6.76 3.67 15.32
C LYS A 45 -7.34 4.42 14.13
N VAL A 46 -8.09 3.70 13.29
CA VAL A 46 -8.84 4.34 12.19
C VAL A 46 -9.80 5.38 12.76
N SER A 47 -9.72 6.59 12.23
CA SER A 47 -10.49 7.76 12.65
C SER A 47 -11.48 8.21 11.57
N LYS A 48 -11.12 8.02 10.31
CA LYS A 48 -11.91 8.42 9.15
C LYS A 48 -11.69 7.45 8.01
N THR A 49 -12.77 7.13 7.31
CA THR A 49 -12.74 6.42 6.04
C THR A 49 -13.41 7.29 4.99
N GLU A 50 -12.73 7.46 3.86
CA GLU A 50 -13.20 8.23 2.72
C GLU A 50 -13.21 7.32 1.49
N ALA A 51 -14.14 7.59 0.57
CA ALA A 51 -14.23 6.91 -0.70
C ALA A 51 -13.87 7.89 -1.82
N ASN A 52 -12.98 7.47 -2.71
CA ASN A 52 -12.67 8.20 -3.94
C ASN A 52 -13.15 7.36 -5.12
N VAL A 53 -14.29 7.73 -5.69
CA VAL A 53 -15.04 6.90 -6.64
C VAL A 53 -15.34 7.69 -7.91
N GLU A 54 -15.05 7.06 -9.05
CA GLU A 54 -15.48 7.53 -10.37
C GLU A 54 -16.23 6.38 -11.04
N ALA A 55 -17.46 6.64 -11.48
CA ALA A 55 -18.30 5.67 -12.19
C ALA A 55 -19.02 6.34 -13.37
N LYS A 56 -19.55 5.53 -14.28
CA LYS A 56 -20.29 6.02 -15.45
C LYS A 56 -21.64 6.65 -15.09
N ASP A 57 -22.24 6.20 -13.99
CA ASP A 57 -23.55 6.61 -13.52
C ASP A 57 -23.46 7.14 -12.09
N SER A 58 -24.19 8.22 -11.79
CA SER A 58 -24.17 8.87 -10.47
C SER A 58 -24.75 8.00 -9.36
N ASP A 59 -25.74 7.16 -9.65
CA ASP A 59 -26.35 6.25 -8.68
C ASP A 59 -25.35 5.14 -8.32
N ILE A 60 -24.63 4.62 -9.32
CA ILE A 60 -23.52 3.67 -9.10
C ILE A 60 -22.42 4.32 -8.26
N GLN A 61 -22.01 5.55 -8.60
CA GLN A 61 -20.99 6.28 -7.84
C GLN A 61 -21.39 6.44 -6.37
N LYS A 62 -22.64 6.81 -6.11
CA LYS A 62 -23.16 6.96 -4.75
C LYS A 62 -23.20 5.61 -4.02
N GLN A 63 -23.73 4.57 -4.66
CA GLN A 63 -23.81 3.23 -4.07
C GLN A 63 -22.44 2.67 -3.68
N VAL A 64 -21.45 2.82 -4.57
CA VAL A 64 -20.07 2.40 -4.34
C VAL A 64 -19.43 3.22 -3.21
N SER A 65 -19.63 4.54 -3.20
CA SER A 65 -19.10 5.42 -2.14
C SER A 65 -19.67 5.06 -0.77
N ASP A 66 -20.99 4.89 -0.68
CA ASP A 66 -21.70 4.52 0.55
C ASP A 66 -21.29 3.14 1.08
N PHE A 67 -20.96 2.21 0.17
CA PHE A 67 -20.45 0.90 0.55
C PHE A 67 -19.03 1.01 1.12
N ILE A 68 -18.12 1.72 0.45
CA ILE A 68 -16.72 1.86 0.87
C ILE A 68 -16.59 2.47 2.27
N VAL A 69 -17.34 3.53 2.58
CA VAL A 69 -17.29 4.18 3.89
C VAL A 69 -17.81 3.29 5.04
N LYS A 70 -18.51 2.21 4.71
CA LYS A 70 -19.04 1.21 5.67
C LYS A 70 -18.26 -0.11 5.66
N MET A 71 -17.17 -0.22 4.89
CA MET A 71 -16.40 -1.47 4.78
C MET A 71 -15.64 -1.86 6.04
N ASN A 72 -15.38 -0.90 6.94
CA ASN A 72 -14.64 -1.21 8.18
C ASN A 72 -15.44 -2.14 9.09
N PRO A 73 -14.77 -3.09 9.75
CA PRO A 73 -15.43 -4.03 10.64
C PRO A 73 -15.96 -3.32 11.89
N GLU A 74 -16.96 -3.91 12.54
CA GLU A 74 -17.30 -3.55 13.91
C GLU A 74 -16.06 -3.70 14.80
N GLY A 75 -15.80 -2.70 15.67
CA GLY A 75 -14.55 -2.60 16.43
C GLY A 75 -13.41 -1.84 15.73
N GLY A 76 -13.52 -1.63 14.42
CA GLY A 76 -12.59 -0.84 13.61
C GLY A 76 -11.28 -1.54 13.25
N ILE A 77 -10.36 -0.75 12.71
CA ILE A 77 -9.02 -1.20 12.29
C ILE A 77 -7.98 -0.48 13.14
N THR A 78 -6.99 -1.21 13.65
CA THR A 78 -5.85 -0.60 14.36
C THR A 78 -4.52 -1.18 13.90
N TYR A 79 -3.48 -0.34 13.88
CA TYR A 79 -2.10 -0.76 13.73
C TYR A 79 -1.32 -0.49 15.02
N SER A 80 -0.50 -1.46 15.43
CA SER A 80 0.50 -1.30 16.48
C SER A 80 1.88 -1.52 15.87
N PHE A 81 2.82 -0.61 16.12
CA PHE A 81 4.20 -0.73 15.65
C PHE A 81 5.12 -0.84 16.86
N LYS A 82 5.91 -1.91 16.93
CA LYS A 82 6.84 -2.15 18.04
C LYS A 82 8.10 -2.89 17.61
N ASP A 83 9.26 -2.35 17.95
CA ASP A 83 10.57 -2.99 17.76
C ASP A 83 10.80 -3.50 16.32
N GLY A 84 10.44 -2.66 15.35
CA GLY A 84 10.53 -2.97 13.91
C GLY A 84 9.49 -3.98 13.41
N LYS A 85 8.55 -4.44 14.22
CA LYS A 85 7.41 -5.30 13.85
C LYS A 85 6.11 -4.51 13.88
N ALA A 86 5.10 -4.99 13.17
CA ALA A 86 3.76 -4.41 13.26
C ALA A 86 2.70 -5.48 13.46
N GLN A 87 1.57 -5.08 14.04
CA GLN A 87 0.36 -5.88 14.14
C GLN A 87 -0.80 -5.06 13.59
N GLU A 88 -1.65 -5.72 12.82
CA GLU A 88 -2.95 -5.20 12.41
C GLU A 88 -4.05 -5.90 13.20
N LYS A 89 -5.01 -5.15 13.72
CA LYS A 89 -6.26 -5.69 14.22
C LYS A 89 -7.39 -5.24 13.30
N TYR A 90 -8.15 -6.20 12.79
CA TYR A 90 -9.32 -5.98 11.92
C TYR A 90 -10.54 -6.61 12.59
N GLY A 91 -11.36 -5.79 13.24
CA GLY A 91 -12.42 -6.28 14.12
C GLY A 91 -11.81 -7.10 15.27
N ASP A 92 -12.21 -8.35 15.43
CA ASP A 92 -11.68 -9.24 16.48
C ASP A 92 -10.43 -10.03 16.07
N LYS A 93 -10.02 -9.94 14.80
CA LYS A 93 -8.86 -10.69 14.29
C LYS A 93 -7.58 -9.86 14.44
N VAL A 94 -6.50 -10.51 14.88
CA VAL A 94 -5.16 -9.92 14.98
C VAL A 94 -4.25 -10.63 13.99
N PHE A 95 -3.50 -9.85 13.22
CA PHE A 95 -2.56 -10.29 12.21
C PHE A 95 -1.17 -9.74 12.55
N ASP A 96 -0.21 -10.64 12.71
CA ASP A 96 1.20 -10.26 12.78
C ASP A 96 1.69 -9.95 11.37
N LEU A 97 2.25 -8.75 11.19
CA LEU A 97 2.87 -8.33 9.93
C LEU A 97 4.39 -8.54 10.03
N ALA A 98 5.05 -8.64 8.88
CA ALA A 98 6.51 -8.67 8.82
C ALA A 98 7.10 -7.37 9.34
N LYS A 99 8.43 -7.35 9.41
CA LYS A 99 9.14 -6.16 9.83
C LYS A 99 8.83 -5.00 8.88
N TYR A 100 8.78 -3.81 9.46
CA TYR A 100 8.50 -2.59 8.72
C TYR A 100 9.70 -1.64 8.77
N THR A 101 9.80 -0.80 7.75
CA THR A 101 10.70 0.34 7.69
C THR A 101 9.93 1.58 7.27
N LEU A 102 10.38 2.76 7.71
CA LEU A 102 9.82 4.03 7.27
C LEU A 102 10.82 4.69 6.31
N LYS A 103 10.48 4.73 5.02
CA LYS A 103 11.30 5.35 3.96
C LYS A 103 10.66 6.65 3.51
N GLY A 104 11.20 7.78 3.99
CA GLY A 104 10.51 9.07 3.89
C GLY A 104 9.20 8.99 4.67
N ASP A 105 8.08 9.20 3.98
CA ASP A 105 6.74 9.06 4.57
C ASP A 105 6.16 7.65 4.39
N LYS A 106 6.74 6.79 3.54
CA LYS A 106 6.15 5.49 3.21
C LYS A 106 6.51 4.42 4.23
N ILE A 107 5.51 3.70 4.74
CA ILE A 107 5.70 2.51 5.57
C ILE A 107 5.81 1.30 4.64
N GLU A 108 6.97 0.65 4.62
CA GLU A 108 7.24 -0.53 3.80
C GLU A 108 7.46 -1.76 4.68
N PHE A 109 6.74 -2.84 4.39
CA PHE A 109 6.92 -4.14 5.03
C PHE A 109 7.90 -5.00 4.23
N GLU A 110 8.73 -5.79 4.91
CA GLU A 110 9.70 -6.71 4.29
C GLU A 110 9.02 -7.77 3.41
N LYS A 111 7.77 -8.12 3.74
CA LYS A 111 6.90 -8.97 2.93
C LYS A 111 5.67 -8.18 2.53
N ASN A 112 5.01 -8.60 1.45
CA ASN A 112 3.80 -7.95 0.97
C ASN A 112 2.57 -8.30 1.84
N ASP A 113 2.65 -8.07 3.16
CA ASP A 113 1.61 -8.46 4.11
C ASP A 113 0.38 -7.57 4.01
N THR A 114 0.53 -6.32 3.54
CA THR A 114 -0.59 -5.41 3.26
C THR A 114 -0.94 -5.42 1.78
N THR A 115 -1.03 -6.60 1.15
CA THR A 115 -1.34 -6.72 -0.28
C THR A 115 -2.54 -5.84 -0.66
N GLY A 116 -2.29 -4.87 -1.55
CA GLY A 116 -3.33 -3.94 -2.03
C GLY A 116 -3.58 -2.71 -1.16
N ILE A 117 -2.80 -2.49 -0.10
CA ILE A 117 -2.86 -1.31 0.76
C ILE A 117 -1.49 -0.64 0.82
N SER A 118 -1.43 0.64 0.47
CA SER A 118 -0.25 1.49 0.68
C SER A 118 -0.42 2.29 1.96
N LEU A 119 0.55 2.23 2.86
CA LEU A 119 0.57 3.00 4.11
C LEU A 119 1.61 4.12 4.07
N THR A 120 1.20 5.32 4.45
CA THR A 120 2.07 6.52 4.49
C THR A 120 1.88 7.25 5.82
N TYR A 121 2.97 7.54 6.54
CA TYR A 121 2.99 8.37 7.72
C TYR A 121 3.30 9.82 7.37
N LYS A 122 2.35 10.72 7.60
CA LYS A 122 2.51 12.16 7.33
C LYS A 122 1.61 12.97 8.26
N ASP A 123 2.05 14.17 8.64
CA ASP A 123 1.26 15.11 9.46
C ASP A 123 0.72 14.48 10.76
N SER A 124 1.51 13.61 11.40
CA SER A 124 1.14 12.85 12.60
C SER A 124 -0.04 11.88 12.43
N ALA A 125 -0.32 11.45 11.20
CA ALA A 125 -1.33 10.45 10.87
C ALA A 125 -0.74 9.36 9.97
N ILE A 126 -1.33 8.17 9.98
CA ILE A 126 -1.10 7.16 8.93
C ILE A 126 -2.26 7.24 7.94
N ILE A 127 -1.95 7.26 6.65
CA ILE A 127 -2.90 7.20 5.56
C ILE A 127 -2.76 5.85 4.87
N GLY A 128 -3.83 5.07 4.88
CA GLY A 128 -3.97 3.85 4.10
C GLY A 128 -4.75 4.10 2.82
N LEU A 129 -4.21 3.70 1.68
CA LEU A 129 -4.88 3.76 0.38
C LEU A 129 -5.00 2.36 -0.21
N SER A 130 -6.21 1.97 -0.59
CA SER A 130 -6.51 0.66 -1.17
C SER A 130 -7.34 0.79 -2.43
N ASP A 131 -6.92 0.15 -3.53
CA ASP A 131 -7.79 -0.07 -4.69
C ASP A 131 -8.76 -1.20 -4.36
N VAL A 132 -10.04 -0.84 -4.24
CA VAL A 132 -11.12 -1.75 -3.85
C VAL A 132 -12.10 -2.01 -5.00
N LYS A 133 -11.81 -1.53 -6.22
CA LYS A 133 -12.74 -1.58 -7.36
C LYS A 133 -13.29 -2.98 -7.63
N LYS A 134 -12.41 -3.97 -7.76
CA LYS A 134 -12.85 -5.35 -8.06
C LYS A 134 -13.71 -5.93 -6.93
N TYR A 135 -13.28 -5.72 -5.69
CA TYR A 135 -14.00 -6.21 -4.52
C TYR A 135 -15.39 -5.59 -4.40
N VAL A 136 -15.49 -4.26 -4.51
CA VAL A 136 -16.78 -3.56 -4.38
C VAL A 136 -17.73 -3.92 -5.53
N ALA A 137 -17.22 -4.03 -6.76
CA ALA A 137 -18.01 -4.47 -7.92
C ALA A 137 -18.62 -5.86 -7.67
N GLU A 138 -17.84 -6.79 -7.15
CA GLU A 138 -18.30 -8.15 -6.81
C GLU A 138 -19.36 -8.13 -5.70
N GLN A 139 -19.11 -7.43 -4.59
CA GLN A 139 -20.03 -7.38 -3.45
C GLN A 139 -21.37 -6.72 -3.78
N LEU A 140 -21.35 -5.65 -4.60
CA LEU A 140 -22.55 -4.93 -5.02
C LEU A 140 -23.21 -5.53 -6.27
N LYS A 141 -22.61 -6.57 -6.87
CA LYS A 141 -23.05 -7.19 -8.13
C LYS A 141 -23.14 -6.18 -9.28
N ILE A 142 -22.19 -5.26 -9.35
CA ILE A 142 -22.06 -4.24 -10.38
C ILE A 142 -21.03 -4.73 -11.41
N ASP A 143 -21.30 -4.52 -12.70
CA ASP A 143 -20.30 -4.75 -13.73
C ASP A 143 -19.07 -3.85 -13.48
N THR A 144 -17.90 -4.46 -13.34
CA THR A 144 -16.64 -3.74 -13.06
C THR A 144 -16.31 -2.69 -14.11
N ALA A 145 -16.81 -2.83 -15.35
CA ALA A 145 -16.65 -1.83 -16.41
C ALA A 145 -17.49 -0.56 -16.22
N GLN A 146 -18.41 -0.55 -15.24
CA GLN A 146 -19.21 0.62 -14.85
C GLN A 146 -18.48 1.52 -13.85
N ILE A 147 -17.46 0.99 -13.17
CA ILE A 147 -16.66 1.71 -12.18
C ILE A 147 -15.32 2.02 -12.84
N THR A 148 -14.97 3.29 -13.01
CA THR A 148 -13.65 3.69 -13.51
C THR A 148 -12.63 3.53 -12.39
N LYS A 149 -12.94 4.08 -11.21
CA LYS A 149 -12.08 4.17 -10.05
C LYS A 149 -12.87 3.91 -8.77
N ALA A 150 -12.28 3.17 -7.82
CA ALA A 150 -12.81 3.03 -6.48
C ALA A 150 -11.66 2.78 -5.50
N GLU A 151 -11.26 3.83 -4.81
CA GLU A 151 -10.22 3.78 -3.78
C GLU A 151 -10.84 4.02 -2.40
N LYS A 152 -10.43 3.21 -1.43
CA LYS A 152 -10.68 3.43 -0.02
C LYS A 152 -9.48 4.16 0.59
N LYS A 153 -9.75 5.24 1.30
CA LYS A 153 -8.75 5.97 2.08
C LYS A 153 -9.09 5.91 3.56
N ASP A 154 -8.21 5.30 4.34
CA ASP A 154 -8.32 5.28 5.80
C ASP A 154 -7.29 6.22 6.43
N THR A 155 -7.73 7.02 7.39
CA THR A 155 -6.86 7.89 8.19
C THR A 155 -6.80 7.35 9.62
N PHE A 156 -5.60 7.07 10.09
CA PHE A 156 -5.34 6.56 11.43
C PHE A 156 -4.65 7.62 12.28
N ILE A 157 -5.11 7.75 13.52
CA ILE A 157 -4.55 8.66 14.53
C ILE A 157 -4.00 7.88 15.71
N SER A 158 -2.98 8.40 16.37
CA SER A 158 -2.42 7.81 17.58
C SER A 158 -3.42 7.94 18.74
N VAL A 159 -3.66 6.85 19.47
CA VAL A 159 -4.59 6.82 20.63
C VAL A 159 -3.94 6.41 21.94
N LEU A 160 -2.71 5.90 21.91
CA LEU A 160 -1.90 5.56 23.09
C LEU A 160 -0.43 5.87 22.78
N LYS A 161 0.28 6.52 23.70
CA LYS A 161 1.73 6.71 23.72
C LYS A 161 2.28 6.19 25.05
#